data_AF-A0A955ZDV4-F1
#
_entry.id   AF-A0A955ZDV4-F1
#
_cell.length_a   1.000
_cell.length_b   1.000
_cell.length_c   1.000
_cell.angle_alpha   90.00
_cell.angle_beta   90.00
_cell.angle_gamma   90.00
#
_symmetry.space_group_name_H-M   'P 1'
#
loop_
_entity.id
_entity.type
_entity.pdbx_description
1 polymer ?
#
loop_
_entity_poly.entity_id
_entity_poly.type
_entity_poly.pdbx_seq_one_letter_code
_entity_poly.pdbx_strand_id
1 'polypeptide(L)'
;MMRNWLYFGLFAAAVVGCKKKDQDAQNAQGFQQAQQGQYQQGQYPQQGMGGTAGTTQTTPPPQGSATQQGTQPPLGTVSGDPASLQNIIAGALSGGAATLGALTGGEMNIIEQGIKMKAQSDAKGMKSDGQLMSAKLQQDGHAQADLMLQPNKCYTIIGFGNPGVFRYQINLISSPPAPPQVLAQSGADSPAPTVGPNETCIKNPYPAPLQVKVDMHVVQGTGLVGAQVYSK
;
A
#
# COMPACT_ATOMS: atom_id res chain seq x y z
N MET A 1 -4.74 39.77 -8.56
CA MET A 1 -5.65 40.01 -9.70
C MET A 1 -6.90 39.16 -9.49
N MET A 2 -8.02 39.83 -9.27
CA MET A 2 -9.34 39.28 -8.98
C MET A 2 -10.03 38.75 -10.25
N ARG A 3 -10.72 37.61 -10.12
CA ARG A 3 -11.79 37.09 -11.01
C ARG A 3 -12.34 35.84 -10.32
N ASN A 4 -13.32 35.93 -9.42
CA ASN A 4 -14.76 36.03 -9.68
C ASN A 4 -15.22 35.12 -10.84
N TRP A 5 -16.00 34.08 -10.54
CA TRP A 5 -17.16 33.62 -11.31
C TRP A 5 -17.97 32.61 -10.46
N LEU A 6 -19.08 33.11 -9.93
CA LEU A 6 -20.23 32.34 -9.47
C LEU A 6 -20.83 31.58 -10.66
N TYR A 7 -21.12 30.29 -10.50
CA TYR A 7 -22.27 29.67 -11.16
C TYR A 7 -22.93 28.65 -10.23
N PHE A 8 -24.03 29.09 -9.64
CA PHE A 8 -25.06 28.26 -9.01
C PHE A 8 -25.78 27.48 -10.12
N GLY A 9 -25.61 26.16 -10.14
CA GLY A 9 -26.38 25.25 -10.99
C GLY A 9 -27.31 24.40 -10.13
N LEU A 10 -28.53 24.89 -9.91
CA LEU A 10 -29.62 24.19 -9.26
C LEU A 10 -30.21 23.18 -10.26
N PHE A 11 -30.03 21.87 -10.05
CA PHE A 11 -30.79 20.84 -10.77
C PHE A 11 -31.67 20.07 -9.80
N ALA A 12 -32.98 20.17 -10.03
CA ALA A 12 -34.03 19.44 -9.34
C ALA A 12 -34.66 18.40 -10.29
N ALA A 13 -35.21 17.34 -9.68
CA ALA A 13 -36.10 16.31 -10.23
C ALA A 13 -35.44 15.24 -11.16
N ALA A 14 -35.81 13.96 -11.15
CA ALA A 14 -37.04 13.31 -10.68
C ALA A 14 -36.78 11.85 -10.25
N VAL A 15 -37.70 11.33 -9.43
CA VAL A 15 -37.74 10.00 -8.84
C VAL A 15 -38.64 9.09 -9.70
N VAL A 16 -38.13 7.93 -10.13
CA VAL A 16 -38.88 6.75 -10.60
C VAL A 16 -38.04 5.54 -10.15
N GLY A 17 -38.46 4.58 -9.33
CA GLY A 17 -39.80 4.06 -9.07
C GLY A 17 -39.93 2.64 -9.62
N CYS A 18 -39.21 1.64 -9.08
CA CYS A 18 -39.44 0.21 -9.36
C CYS A 18 -39.55 -0.61 -8.06
N LYS A 19 -40.67 -1.34 -7.99
CA LYS A 19 -41.19 -2.12 -6.86
C LYS A 19 -40.35 -3.37 -6.52
N LYS A 20 -40.04 -3.47 -5.23
CA LYS A 20 -40.20 -4.61 -4.29
C LYS A 20 -40.49 -6.02 -4.85
N LYS A 21 -39.66 -6.99 -4.42
CA LYS A 21 -40.09 -8.33 -4.02
C LYS A 21 -39.49 -8.67 -2.66
N ASP A 22 -40.36 -9.08 -1.76
CA ASP A 22 -40.12 -9.41 -0.37
C ASP A 22 -39.31 -10.72 -0.21
N GLN A 23 -38.49 -10.79 0.84
CA GLN A 23 -38.27 -12.04 1.57
C GLN A 23 -38.00 -11.73 3.04
N ASP A 24 -39.05 -11.92 3.84
CA ASP A 24 -39.03 -11.92 5.30
C ASP A 24 -38.19 -13.09 5.85
N ALA A 25 -37.43 -12.85 6.92
CA ALA A 25 -37.74 -13.38 8.26
C ALA A 25 -36.53 -13.36 9.22
N GLN A 26 -36.75 -12.68 10.35
CA GLN A 26 -36.40 -13.10 11.71
C GLN A 26 -34.93 -13.38 12.06
N ASN A 27 -34.31 -12.48 12.83
CA ASN A 27 -34.19 -12.72 14.27
C ASN A 27 -33.88 -11.41 15.02
N ALA A 28 -34.67 -11.14 16.07
CA ALA A 28 -34.52 -10.03 16.98
C ALA A 28 -34.50 -10.59 18.41
N GLN A 29 -33.31 -10.65 19.01
CA GLN A 29 -33.02 -10.76 20.45
C GLN A 29 -31.60 -10.17 20.60
N GLY A 30 -31.31 -9.02 21.19
CA GLY A 30 -31.84 -8.42 22.40
C GLY A 30 -30.89 -8.71 23.55
N PHE A 31 -29.82 -7.93 23.75
CA PHE A 31 -29.15 -7.75 25.05
C PHE A 31 -28.44 -6.39 25.15
N GLN A 32 -28.78 -5.70 26.23
CA GLN A 32 -28.07 -4.60 26.85
C GLN A 32 -26.78 -5.12 27.50
N GLN A 33 -25.67 -4.38 27.45
CA GLN A 33 -24.94 -4.01 28.67
C GLN A 33 -23.80 -3.03 28.36
N ALA A 34 -23.74 -1.99 29.18
CA ALA A 34 -22.63 -1.07 29.29
C ALA A 34 -21.37 -1.78 29.78
N GLN A 35 -20.20 -1.38 29.26
CA GLN A 35 -18.95 -1.50 30.01
C GLN A 35 -18.10 -0.24 29.85
N GLN A 36 -18.10 0.52 30.94
CA GLN A 36 -17.06 1.46 31.33
C GLN A 36 -15.82 0.68 31.83
N GLY A 37 -14.63 1.24 31.63
CA GLY A 37 -13.35 0.76 32.18
C GLY A 37 -12.44 0.12 31.12
N GLN A 38 -11.12 0.34 31.06
CA GLN A 38 -10.20 0.97 31.99
C GLN A 38 -9.01 1.56 31.21
N TYR A 39 -8.54 2.71 31.68
CA TYR A 39 -7.22 3.24 31.36
C TYR A 39 -6.17 2.37 32.06
N GLN A 40 -5.30 1.71 31.32
CA GLN A 40 -4.05 1.22 31.91
C GLN A 40 -2.96 2.28 31.74
N GLN A 41 -2.66 2.94 32.87
CA GLN A 41 -1.40 3.63 33.09
C GLN A 41 -0.27 2.61 33.11
N GLY A 42 0.55 2.60 32.07
CA GLY A 42 1.83 1.90 32.04
C GLY A 42 2.94 2.82 32.52
N GLN A 43 3.48 2.50 33.68
CA GLN A 43 4.59 3.18 34.37
C GLN A 43 5.87 3.26 33.51
N TYR A 44 6.47 4.45 33.49
CA TYR A 44 7.84 4.68 33.02
C TYR A 44 8.81 4.45 34.19
N PRO A 45 9.80 3.54 34.06
CA PRO A 45 11.00 3.66 34.87
C PRO A 45 12.00 4.62 34.20
N GLN A 46 12.37 5.67 34.93
CA GLN A 46 13.61 6.41 34.72
C GLN A 46 14.81 5.54 35.09
N GLN A 47 15.83 5.53 34.23
CA GLN A 47 17.23 5.22 34.57
C GLN A 47 18.11 5.86 33.47
N GLY A 48 18.84 6.95 33.76
CA GLY A 48 20.24 6.93 34.24
C GLY A 48 21.17 7.13 33.03
N MET A 49 21.60 8.35 32.70
CA MET A 49 22.81 9.06 33.17
C MET A 49 24.13 8.27 33.00
N GLY A 50 24.98 8.75 32.06
CA GLY A 50 26.44 8.74 32.19
C GLY A 50 27.25 7.75 31.34
N GLY A 51 28.23 8.27 30.58
CA GLY A 51 29.57 7.67 30.60
C GLY A 51 30.21 7.19 29.29
N THR A 52 31.19 8.00 28.83
CA THR A 52 32.56 7.63 28.40
C THR A 52 32.85 6.87 27.10
N ALA A 53 33.75 7.50 26.34
CA ALA A 53 34.54 6.98 25.24
C ALA A 53 35.48 5.84 25.64
N GLY A 54 35.74 4.92 24.71
CA GLY A 54 36.73 3.85 24.84
C GLY A 54 37.00 3.15 23.51
N THR A 55 38.28 3.09 23.15
CA THR A 55 38.90 2.58 21.92
C THR A 55 39.10 1.06 21.91
N THR A 56 39.23 0.51 20.69
CA THR A 56 39.93 -0.74 20.28
C THR A 56 39.49 -2.08 20.89
N GLN A 57 39.23 -3.09 20.04
CA GLN A 57 40.02 -4.33 19.93
C GLN A 57 39.31 -5.40 19.08
N THR A 58 40.04 -5.91 18.09
CA THR A 58 39.79 -7.06 17.22
C THR A 58 39.76 -8.40 17.95
N THR A 59 38.81 -9.29 17.63
CA THR A 59 39.03 -10.76 17.63
C THR A 59 37.87 -11.52 16.96
N PRO A 60 38.14 -12.52 16.08
CA PRO A 60 37.11 -13.37 15.47
C PRO A 60 36.89 -14.68 16.26
N PRO A 61 35.64 -15.17 16.40
CA PRO A 61 35.36 -16.52 16.88
C PRO A 61 34.71 -17.44 15.80
N PRO A 62 34.66 -18.77 16.07
CA PRO A 62 34.84 -19.82 15.07
C PRO A 62 33.57 -20.37 14.42
N GLN A 63 33.82 -21.03 13.29
CA GLN A 63 32.95 -21.89 12.49
C GLN A 63 32.32 -23.00 13.34
N GLY A 64 30.99 -23.02 13.43
CA GLY A 64 30.20 -24.06 14.11
C GLY A 64 29.18 -24.67 13.16
N SER A 65 29.33 -25.97 12.90
CA SER A 65 28.39 -26.81 12.15
C SER A 65 27.21 -27.19 13.03
N ALA A 66 25.96 -26.96 12.57
CA ALA A 66 24.77 -27.50 13.21
C ALA A 66 23.78 -28.02 12.16
N THR A 67 23.57 -29.32 12.18
CA THR A 67 22.47 -30.05 11.53
C THR A 67 21.19 -29.84 12.35
N GLN A 68 20.18 -29.18 11.77
CA GLN A 68 18.82 -29.17 12.33
C GLN A 68 17.89 -30.02 11.46
N GLN A 69 17.57 -31.19 12.00
CA GLN A 69 16.49 -32.06 11.56
C GLN A 69 15.21 -31.56 12.24
N GLY A 70 14.39 -30.81 11.49
CA GLY A 70 13.11 -30.27 11.94
C GLY A 70 11.95 -31.16 11.52
N THR A 71 11.24 -31.70 12.51
CA THR A 71 10.03 -32.50 12.41
C THR A 71 8.92 -31.72 11.71
N GLN A 72 8.40 -32.25 10.59
CA GLN A 72 7.25 -31.71 9.87
C GLN A 72 5.98 -31.83 10.76
N PRO A 73 5.25 -30.75 11.05
CA PRO A 73 3.93 -30.86 11.65
C PRO A 73 2.93 -31.45 10.62
N PRO A 74 1.95 -32.25 11.08
CA PRO A 74 0.97 -32.88 10.20
C PRO A 74 0.10 -31.82 9.50
N LEU A 75 -0.09 -31.97 8.19
CA LEU A 75 -1.11 -31.24 7.44
C LEU A 75 -2.49 -31.60 8.00
N GLY A 76 -3.06 -30.69 8.79
CA GLY A 76 -4.46 -30.75 9.20
C GLY A 76 -5.35 -30.34 8.04
N THR A 77 -6.35 -31.17 7.73
CA THR A 77 -7.44 -30.85 6.81
C THR A 77 -8.28 -29.71 7.38
N VAL A 78 -8.26 -28.55 6.71
CA VAL A 78 -9.08 -27.40 7.09
C VAL A 78 -10.53 -27.66 6.67
N SER A 79 -11.38 -27.96 7.65
CA SER A 79 -12.84 -27.95 7.49
C SER A 79 -13.35 -26.50 7.43
N GLY A 80 -14.28 -26.22 6.51
CA GLY A 80 -14.74 -24.88 6.11
C GLY A 80 -15.60 -24.14 7.14
N ASP A 81 -15.13 -24.01 8.38
CA ASP A 81 -15.80 -23.24 9.43
C ASP A 81 -15.30 -21.77 9.43
N PRO A 82 -16.18 -20.76 9.24
CA PRO A 82 -15.80 -19.35 9.16
C PRO A 82 -15.20 -18.78 10.46
N ALA A 83 -15.34 -19.44 11.61
CA ALA A 83 -14.66 -19.03 12.85
C ALA A 83 -13.15 -19.39 12.83
N SER A 84 -12.76 -20.40 12.06
CA SER A 84 -11.37 -20.86 11.95
C SER A 84 -10.48 -19.87 11.18
N LEU A 85 -11.07 -19.06 10.30
CA LEU A 85 -10.35 -18.02 9.55
C LEU A 85 -9.74 -16.94 10.46
N GLN A 86 -10.40 -16.61 11.58
CA GLN A 86 -9.91 -15.57 12.48
C GLN A 86 -8.63 -16.01 13.23
N ASN A 87 -8.48 -17.30 13.51
CA ASN A 87 -7.30 -17.86 14.16
C ASN A 87 -6.10 -18.03 13.19
N ILE A 88 -6.36 -18.22 11.89
CA ILE A 88 -5.31 -18.31 10.87
C ILE A 88 -4.64 -16.95 10.64
N ILE A 89 -5.42 -15.85 10.73
CA ILE A 89 -4.89 -14.48 10.60
C ILE A 89 -3.95 -14.14 11.77
N ALA A 90 -4.22 -14.66 12.98
CA ALA A 90 -3.32 -14.49 14.12
C ALA A 90 -2.03 -15.32 13.99
N GLY A 91 -2.06 -16.48 13.32
CA GLY A 91 -0.89 -17.35 13.12
C GLY A 91 0.06 -16.92 11.99
N ALA A 92 -0.44 -16.14 11.01
CA ALA A 92 0.37 -15.72 9.85
C ALA A 92 1.39 -14.59 10.17
N LEU A 93 1.26 -13.92 11.32
CA LEU A 93 2.15 -12.83 11.72
C LEU A 93 3.39 -13.29 12.51
N SER A 94 3.50 -14.57 12.89
CA SER A 94 4.59 -15.08 13.73
C SER A 94 5.61 -15.99 13.03
N GLY A 95 5.46 -16.27 11.73
CA GLY A 95 6.31 -17.24 11.02
C GLY A 95 7.04 -16.66 9.82
N GLY A 96 8.29 -16.26 9.98
CA GLY A 96 9.16 -15.88 8.87
C GLY A 96 9.62 -17.08 8.03
N ALA A 97 9.33 -17.06 6.73
CA ALA A 97 10.17 -17.59 5.65
C ALA A 97 9.51 -17.26 4.29
N ALA A 98 10.19 -16.46 3.47
CA ALA A 98 9.73 -16.06 2.14
C ALA A 98 9.82 -17.22 1.15
N THR A 99 8.73 -17.97 0.98
CA THR A 99 8.53 -18.84 -0.18
C THR A 99 7.89 -18.03 -1.30
N LEU A 100 8.46 -18.05 -2.51
CA LEU A 100 7.86 -17.53 -3.75
C LEU A 100 6.72 -18.46 -4.22
N GLY A 101 5.85 -18.90 -3.30
CA GLY A 101 4.61 -19.58 -3.61
C GLY A 101 3.59 -18.55 -4.06
N ALA A 102 2.72 -18.91 -5.01
CA ALA A 102 1.65 -18.06 -5.51
C ALA A 102 1.07 -17.17 -4.39
N LEU A 103 1.21 -15.84 -4.54
CA LEU A 103 0.63 -14.85 -3.64
C LEU A 103 -0.87 -15.14 -3.54
N THR A 104 -1.29 -15.81 -2.47
CA THR A 104 -2.63 -16.36 -2.31
C THR A 104 -3.61 -15.25 -1.92
N GLY A 105 -3.86 -14.30 -2.83
CA GLY A 105 -4.99 -13.36 -2.83
C GLY A 105 -5.10 -12.33 -1.68
N GLY A 106 -4.66 -12.65 -0.46
CA GLY A 106 -4.83 -11.80 0.73
C GLY A 106 -3.83 -10.65 0.78
N GLU A 107 -2.56 -10.89 0.45
CA GLU A 107 -1.51 -9.87 0.51
C GLU A 107 -1.68 -8.78 -0.56
N MET A 108 -2.12 -9.15 -1.77
CA MET A 108 -2.44 -8.17 -2.82
C MET A 108 -3.63 -7.29 -2.41
N ASN A 109 -4.59 -7.84 -1.65
CA ASN A 109 -5.76 -7.10 -1.21
C ASN A 109 -5.38 -5.94 -0.27
N ILE A 110 -4.35 -6.10 0.58
CA ILE A 110 -3.88 -5.02 1.47
C ILE A 110 -3.27 -3.87 0.66
N ILE A 111 -2.46 -4.17 -0.36
CA ILE A 111 -1.88 -3.15 -1.24
C ILE A 111 -2.98 -2.39 -1.97
N GLU A 112 -3.92 -3.11 -2.58
CA GLU A 112 -5.03 -2.50 -3.33
C GLU A 112 -5.90 -1.62 -2.43
N GLN A 113 -6.21 -2.09 -1.20
CA GLN A 113 -6.97 -1.30 -0.23
C GLN A 113 -6.21 -0.05 0.22
N GLY A 114 -4.92 -0.16 0.52
CA GLY A 114 -4.08 0.97 0.91
C GLY A 114 -4.01 2.05 -0.19
N ILE A 115 -3.85 1.62 -1.45
CA ILE A 115 -3.89 2.50 -2.61
C ILE A 115 -5.27 3.16 -2.75
N LYS A 116 -6.37 2.39 -2.66
CA LYS A 116 -7.74 2.92 -2.76
C LYS A 116 -8.03 3.96 -1.68
N MET A 117 -7.59 3.71 -0.44
CA MET A 117 -7.73 4.66 0.67
C MET A 117 -6.98 5.96 0.38
N LYS A 118 -5.73 5.87 -0.10
CA LYS A 118 -4.93 7.04 -0.45
C LYS A 118 -5.47 7.79 -1.68
N ALA A 119 -6.09 7.08 -2.63
CA ALA A 119 -6.72 7.67 -3.81
C ALA A 119 -7.91 8.58 -3.46
N GLN A 120 -8.60 8.31 -2.35
CA GLN A 120 -9.70 9.16 -1.89
C GLN A 120 -9.24 10.58 -1.54
N SER A 121 -8.00 10.74 -1.05
CA SER A 121 -7.41 12.04 -0.71
C SER A 121 -6.57 12.65 -1.83
N ASP A 122 -5.83 11.82 -2.57
CA ASP A 122 -4.78 12.31 -3.48
C ASP A 122 -5.18 12.26 -4.96
N ALA A 123 -6.24 11.53 -5.31
CA ALA A 123 -6.73 11.36 -6.68
C ALA A 123 -8.25 11.62 -6.77
N LYS A 124 -8.74 12.62 -6.03
CA LYS A 124 -10.17 12.91 -5.92
C LYS A 124 -10.79 13.19 -7.30
N GLY A 125 -11.78 12.38 -7.67
CA GLY A 125 -12.50 12.48 -8.94
C GLY A 125 -11.77 11.86 -10.14
N MET A 126 -10.61 11.25 -9.95
CA MET A 126 -9.88 10.52 -10.98
C MET A 126 -10.33 9.05 -11.04
N LYS A 127 -10.11 8.39 -12.17
CA LYS A 127 -10.39 6.95 -12.37
C LYS A 127 -9.09 6.17 -12.48
N SER A 128 -9.08 4.92 -12.03
CA SER A 128 -7.93 4.03 -12.23
C SER A 128 -7.68 3.84 -13.73
N ASP A 129 -6.42 4.03 -14.14
CA ASP A 129 -5.95 3.89 -15.51
C ASP A 129 -4.92 2.75 -15.56
N GLY A 130 -5.24 1.67 -16.28
CA GLY A 130 -4.39 0.46 -16.34
C GLY A 130 -4.53 -0.48 -15.13
N GLN A 131 -3.72 -1.54 -15.15
CA GLN A 131 -3.70 -2.57 -14.10
C GLN A 131 -2.83 -2.15 -12.91
N LEU A 132 -3.10 -2.71 -11.73
CA LEU A 132 -2.26 -2.56 -10.55
C LEU A 132 -0.87 -3.17 -10.83
N MET A 133 0.17 -2.38 -10.67
CA MET A 133 1.56 -2.84 -10.78
C MET A 133 1.99 -3.32 -9.39
N SER A 134 2.57 -4.52 -9.29
CA SER A 134 3.05 -5.04 -8.00
C SER A 134 4.34 -5.83 -8.14
N ALA A 135 5.23 -5.71 -7.16
CA ALA A 135 6.49 -6.45 -7.13
C ALA A 135 6.93 -6.70 -5.69
N LYS A 136 7.60 -7.83 -5.44
CA LYS A 136 8.28 -8.09 -4.17
C LYS A 136 9.72 -7.60 -4.28
N LEU A 137 10.08 -6.57 -3.53
CA LEU A 137 11.37 -5.90 -3.61
C LEU A 137 12.15 -6.06 -2.30
N GLN A 138 13.47 -6.20 -2.44
CA GLN A 138 14.41 -6.07 -1.33
C GLN A 138 14.74 -4.59 -1.11
N GLN A 139 15.52 -4.29 -0.08
CA GLN A 139 16.04 -2.94 0.14
C GLN A 139 16.94 -2.57 -1.05
N ASP A 140 16.79 -1.34 -1.51
CA ASP A 140 17.38 -0.81 -2.74
C ASP A 140 16.92 -1.54 -4.02
N GLY A 141 15.87 -2.36 -3.93
CA GLY A 141 15.29 -3.07 -5.07
C GLY A 141 14.43 -2.15 -5.94
N HIS A 142 14.47 -2.39 -7.25
CA HIS A 142 13.68 -1.68 -8.26
C HIS A 142 12.77 -2.62 -9.03
N ALA A 143 11.57 -2.14 -9.40
CA ALA A 143 10.73 -2.75 -10.41
C ALA A 143 10.19 -1.69 -11.36
N GLN A 144 10.14 -2.01 -12.65
CA GLN A 144 9.73 -1.07 -13.70
C GLN A 144 8.49 -1.59 -14.42
N ALA A 145 7.60 -0.66 -14.78
CA ALA A 145 6.44 -0.94 -15.60
C ALA A 145 6.24 0.17 -16.63
N ASP A 146 5.84 -0.20 -17.85
CA ASP A 146 5.56 0.76 -18.90
C ASP A 146 4.18 1.40 -18.72
N LEU A 147 4.10 2.71 -18.93
CA LEU A 147 2.87 3.50 -18.87
C LEU A 147 2.80 4.40 -20.10
N MET A 148 1.62 4.47 -20.73
CA MET A 148 1.37 5.36 -21.87
C MET A 148 0.53 6.55 -21.44
N LEU A 149 1.13 7.74 -21.38
CA LEU A 149 0.46 8.99 -21.04
C LEU A 149 -0.26 9.56 -22.26
N GLN A 150 -1.57 9.69 -22.17
CA GLN A 150 -2.38 10.32 -23.21
C GLN A 150 -2.29 11.86 -23.12
N PRO A 151 -2.33 12.57 -24.24
CA PRO A 151 -2.38 14.03 -24.25
C PRO A 151 -3.63 14.54 -23.54
N ASN A 152 -3.55 15.73 -22.95
CA ASN A 152 -4.64 16.42 -22.23
C ASN A 152 -5.21 15.68 -21.01
N LYS A 153 -4.60 14.59 -20.57
CA LYS A 153 -4.95 13.92 -19.31
C LYS A 153 -4.03 14.34 -18.17
N CYS A 154 -4.59 14.29 -16.97
CA CYS A 154 -3.94 14.59 -15.71
C CYS A 154 -3.74 13.29 -14.94
N TYR A 155 -2.50 12.93 -14.60
CA TYR A 155 -2.14 11.63 -14.02
C TYR A 155 -1.61 11.74 -12.59
N THR A 156 -2.08 10.84 -11.72
CA THR A 156 -1.60 10.68 -10.34
C THR A 156 -1.22 9.22 -10.14
N ILE A 157 -0.03 8.96 -9.61
CA ILE A 157 0.46 7.60 -9.35
C ILE A 157 0.54 7.42 -7.85
N ILE A 158 -0.18 6.42 -7.33
CA ILE A 158 -0.26 6.15 -5.89
C ILE A 158 0.38 4.80 -5.62
N GLY A 159 1.39 4.82 -4.75
CA GLY A 159 2.08 3.63 -4.27
C GLY A 159 1.62 3.22 -2.88
N PHE A 160 1.75 1.94 -2.59
CA PHE A 160 1.64 1.40 -1.24
C PHE A 160 2.57 0.20 -1.08
N GLY A 161 3.32 0.16 0.01
CA GLY A 161 4.12 -0.96 0.46
C GLY A 161 3.43 -1.72 1.59
N ASN A 162 3.56 -3.04 1.62
CA ASN A 162 3.08 -3.86 2.72
C ASN A 162 3.91 -3.62 4.00
N PRO A 163 3.47 -4.14 5.16
CA PRO A 163 4.29 -4.13 6.37
C PRO A 163 5.68 -4.72 6.10
N GLY A 164 6.73 -3.99 6.51
CA GLY A 164 8.13 -4.33 6.22
C GLY A 164 8.81 -3.38 5.22
N VAL A 165 8.03 -2.63 4.44
CA VAL A 165 8.51 -1.51 3.62
C VAL A 165 8.38 -0.22 4.42
N PHE A 166 9.48 0.51 4.61
CA PHE A 166 9.49 1.74 5.42
C PHE A 166 9.61 2.98 4.57
N ARG A 167 10.45 2.93 3.53
CA ARG A 167 10.69 4.03 2.60
C ARG A 167 10.53 3.52 1.18
N TYR A 168 9.47 3.99 0.54
CA TYR A 168 9.11 3.62 -0.82
C TYR A 168 9.05 4.88 -1.69
N GLN A 169 9.68 4.81 -2.86
CA GLN A 169 9.72 5.89 -3.83
C GLN A 169 9.20 5.40 -5.18
N ILE A 170 8.54 6.32 -5.89
CA ILE A 170 8.11 6.13 -7.28
C ILE A 170 8.76 7.21 -8.13
N ASN A 171 9.45 6.79 -9.18
CA ASN A 171 10.03 7.67 -10.19
C ASN A 171 9.30 7.43 -11.52
N LEU A 172 8.98 8.52 -12.22
CA LEU A 172 8.50 8.47 -13.59
C LEU A 172 9.66 8.83 -14.51
N ILE A 173 10.05 7.91 -15.38
CA ILE A 173 11.25 8.03 -16.23
C ILE A 173 10.82 8.01 -17.69
N SER A 174 11.48 8.79 -18.55
CA SER A 174 11.28 8.69 -20.00
C SER A 174 11.61 7.28 -20.53
N SER A 175 10.86 6.82 -21.53
CA SER A 175 11.15 5.58 -22.25
C SER A 175 12.06 5.84 -23.46
N PRO A 176 12.87 4.85 -23.93
CA PRO A 176 13.60 4.96 -25.18
C PRO A 176 12.70 5.33 -26.37
N PRO A 177 13.22 6.05 -27.39
CA PRO A 177 14.63 6.29 -27.68
C PRO A 177 15.26 7.51 -26.97
N ALA A 178 14.48 8.27 -26.21
CA ALA A 178 15.02 9.41 -25.45
C ALA A 178 15.97 8.91 -24.34
N PRO A 179 17.01 9.68 -23.99
CA PRO A 179 17.81 9.40 -22.79
C PRO A 179 16.89 9.31 -21.55
N PRO A 180 17.15 8.38 -20.61
CA PRO A 180 16.40 8.29 -19.37
C PRO A 180 16.50 9.60 -18.57
N GLN A 181 15.34 10.21 -18.30
CA GLN A 181 15.19 11.42 -17.52
C GLN A 181 14.05 11.23 -16.54
N VAL A 182 14.26 11.62 -15.28
CA VAL A 182 13.19 11.62 -14.26
C VAL A 182 12.26 12.79 -14.56
N LEU A 183 11.04 12.47 -14.98
CA LEU A 183 9.98 13.42 -15.31
C LEU A 183 9.22 13.87 -14.06
N ALA A 184 9.04 12.96 -13.10
CA ALA A 184 8.39 13.21 -11.84
C ALA A 184 8.88 12.18 -10.79
N GLN A 185 8.83 12.55 -9.52
CA GLN A 185 9.32 11.70 -8.43
C GLN A 185 8.48 11.94 -7.18
N SER A 186 8.24 10.89 -6.40
CA SER A 186 7.65 11.01 -5.06
C SER A 186 8.73 11.26 -4.01
N GLY A 187 8.33 11.82 -2.87
CA GLY A 187 9.14 11.70 -1.65
C GLY A 187 9.38 10.24 -1.28
N ALA A 188 10.47 9.97 -0.56
CA ALA A 188 10.88 8.63 -0.13
C ALA A 188 10.65 8.40 1.38
N ASP A 189 9.80 9.21 2.02
CA ASP A 189 9.73 9.27 3.49
C ASP A 189 8.53 8.50 4.06
N SER A 190 7.84 7.73 3.20
CA SER A 190 6.62 7.01 3.56
C SER A 190 6.55 5.67 2.83
N PRO A 191 5.87 4.67 3.40
CA PRO A 191 5.52 3.43 2.68
C PRO A 191 4.41 3.64 1.64
N ALA A 192 3.77 4.81 1.58
CA ALA A 192 2.66 5.11 0.67
C ALA A 192 2.92 6.38 -0.16
N PRO A 193 3.94 6.38 -1.05
CA PRO A 193 4.31 7.52 -1.87
C PRO A 193 3.20 7.89 -2.86
N THR A 194 3.20 9.14 -3.29
CA THR A 194 2.30 9.62 -4.35
C THR A 194 3.02 10.59 -5.25
N VAL A 195 2.87 10.42 -6.57
CA VAL A 195 3.42 11.30 -7.59
C VAL A 195 2.27 12.10 -8.20
N GLY A 196 2.40 13.42 -8.19
CA GLY A 196 1.41 14.35 -8.71
C GLY A 196 0.04 14.28 -8.00
N PRO A 197 -0.04 14.50 -6.67
CA PRO A 197 -1.31 14.48 -5.97
C PRO A 197 -2.23 15.63 -6.42
N ASN A 198 -3.52 15.37 -6.48
CA ASN A 198 -4.59 16.34 -6.72
C ASN A 198 -4.35 17.19 -7.99
N GLU A 199 -4.40 18.52 -7.88
CA GLU A 199 -4.20 19.44 -9.01
C GLU A 199 -2.73 19.58 -9.44
N THR A 200 -1.79 18.95 -8.71
CA THR A 200 -0.36 18.89 -9.09
C THR A 200 -0.01 17.65 -9.92
N CYS A 201 -1.04 17.01 -10.49
CA CYS A 201 -0.89 15.85 -11.36
C CYS A 201 0.06 16.06 -12.54
N ILE A 202 0.59 14.94 -13.01
CA ILE A 202 1.50 14.86 -14.14
C ILE A 202 0.68 15.06 -15.42
N LYS A 203 1.06 16.04 -16.23
CA LYS A 203 0.46 16.30 -17.55
C LYS A 203 1.48 15.95 -18.62
N ASN A 204 1.03 15.29 -19.68
CA ASN A 204 1.86 15.09 -20.86
C ASN A 204 2.02 16.44 -21.58
N PRO A 205 3.24 16.99 -21.70
CA PRO A 205 3.46 18.27 -22.37
C PRO A 205 3.37 18.16 -23.90
N TYR A 206 3.38 16.94 -24.45
CA TYR A 206 3.34 16.69 -25.88
C TYR A 206 1.90 16.48 -26.37
N PRO A 207 1.59 16.89 -27.62
CA PRO A 207 0.27 16.66 -28.22
C PRO A 207 0.02 15.20 -28.64
N ALA A 208 1.02 14.33 -28.51
CA ALA A 208 0.95 12.91 -28.85
C ALA A 208 1.14 12.04 -27.59
N PRO A 209 0.66 10.77 -27.58
CA PRO A 209 0.91 9.86 -26.48
C PRO A 209 2.41 9.72 -26.17
N LEU A 210 2.76 9.78 -24.89
CA LEU A 210 4.13 9.67 -24.40
C LEU A 210 4.30 8.36 -23.62
N GLN A 211 5.18 7.48 -24.08
CA GLN A 211 5.55 6.28 -23.33
C GLN A 211 6.59 6.63 -22.25
N VAL A 212 6.28 6.27 -21.02
CA VAL A 212 7.11 6.48 -19.84
C VAL A 212 7.24 5.17 -19.05
N LYS A 213 8.20 5.11 -18.15
CA LYS A 213 8.41 4.00 -17.22
C LYS A 213 8.13 4.46 -15.80
N VAL A 214 7.34 3.68 -15.08
CA VAL A 214 7.14 3.83 -13.64
C VAL A 214 8.16 2.93 -12.96
N ASP A 215 9.12 3.53 -12.26
CA ASP A 215 10.14 2.85 -11.47
C ASP A 215 9.74 2.90 -9.99
N MET A 216 9.53 1.72 -9.42
CA MET A 216 9.18 1.50 -8.02
C MET A 216 10.45 1.12 -7.26
N HIS A 217 10.89 1.94 -6.31
CA HIS A 217 12.15 1.77 -5.58
C HIS A 217 11.92 1.70 -4.07
N VAL A 218 12.34 0.60 -3.44
CA VAL A 218 12.29 0.48 -1.98
C VAL A 218 13.61 0.96 -1.39
N VAL A 219 13.65 2.19 -0.90
CA VAL A 219 14.85 2.79 -0.30
C VAL A 219 15.21 2.11 1.04
N GLN A 220 14.20 1.72 1.82
CA GLN A 220 14.41 1.07 3.13
C GLN A 220 13.30 0.07 3.42
N GLY A 221 13.72 -1.10 3.93
CA GLY A 221 12.81 -2.22 4.21
C GLY A 221 12.76 -3.21 3.05
N THR A 222 11.88 -4.20 3.16
CA THR A 222 11.69 -5.24 2.15
C THR A 222 10.24 -5.67 2.17
N GLY A 223 9.67 -6.02 1.02
CA GLY A 223 8.29 -6.46 0.99
C GLY A 223 7.62 -6.38 -0.37
N LEU A 224 6.32 -6.66 -0.38
CA LEU A 224 5.47 -6.46 -1.54
C LEU A 224 5.12 -4.98 -1.62
N VAL A 225 5.39 -4.37 -2.78
CA VAL A 225 4.93 -3.02 -3.11
C VAL A 225 3.98 -3.09 -4.29
N GLY A 226 3.13 -2.08 -4.42
CA GLY A 226 2.41 -1.85 -5.66
C GLY A 226 2.11 -0.38 -5.90
N ALA A 227 1.76 -0.09 -7.15
CA ALA A 227 1.38 1.23 -7.60
C ALA A 227 0.22 1.16 -8.60
N GLN A 228 -0.73 2.07 -8.46
CA GLN A 228 -1.86 2.25 -9.38
C GLN A 228 -1.81 3.66 -9.95
N VAL A 229 -2.03 3.74 -11.26
CA VAL A 229 -2.17 5.01 -11.96
C VAL A 229 -3.64 5.42 -11.97
N TYR A 230 -3.89 6.70 -11.77
CA TYR A 230 -5.20 7.34 -11.87
C TYR A 230 -5.13 8.48 -12.90
N SER A 231 -6.19 8.67 -13.68
CA SER A 231 -6.30 9.77 -14.64
C SER A 231 -7.65 10.51 -14.58
N LYS A 232 -7.64 11.80 -14.93
CA LYS A 232 -8.83 12.63 -15.23
C LYS A 232 -8.65 13.39 -16.54
#